data_AF-A0A7Y1VRT6-F1
#
_entry.id   AF-A0A7Y1VRT6-F1
#
_cell.length_a   1.000
_cell.length_b   1.000
_cell.length_c   1.000
_cell.angle_alpha   90.00
_cell.angle_beta   90.00
_cell.angle_gamma   90.00
#
_symmetry.space_group_name_H-M   'P 1'
#
loop_
_entity.id
_entity.type
_entity.pdbx_description
1 polymer ?
#
loop_
_entity_poly.entity_id
_entity_poly.type
_entity_poly.pdbx_seq_one_letter_code
_entity_poly.pdbx_strand_id
1 'polypeptide(L)'
;MIRKIDFLYPSVKFGLLLTAWFTTVEIALAQISNHFGTDFSIIKYNNADANPYLGVGLWAWPLPMDFDEDGDLDLLVSCPDVPYNGLYLFENKQGDKPAALMAPVRVAHGDKNFQVSFKGNEPLVTKGAVMFDDFRNSLLERQRQIFAADSLEQQHQKIRFKQWKFLDYEGDGDMDLVAGMDDWGDYGWDNAYDSEGNWTNGPQHGFIYLIENKKGALRLSGKIKAGGKAIDVYGAPSPNLADFDNDGDLDIICGEFMDKLT
;
A
#
# COMPACT_ATOMS: atom_id res chain seq x y z
N MET A 1 -0.16 13.66 10.53
CA MET A 1 0.93 14.58 10.91
C MET A 1 2.17 13.99 10.26
N ILE A 2 2.52 14.40 9.04
CA ILE A 2 3.62 13.80 8.27
C ILE A 2 4.89 13.81 9.13
N ARG A 3 5.45 12.64 9.39
CA ARG A 3 6.66 12.49 10.22
C ARG A 3 7.81 12.03 9.34
N LYS A 4 8.80 12.90 9.22
CA LYS A 4 10.05 12.68 8.50
C LYS A 4 10.85 11.49 9.05
N ILE A 5 11.40 10.68 8.15
CA ILE A 5 12.32 9.59 8.47
C ILE A 5 13.75 10.07 8.19
N ASP A 6 14.51 10.41 9.23
CA ASP A 6 15.87 10.92 9.05
C ASP A 6 16.88 9.79 8.72
N PHE A 7 17.55 9.87 7.57
CA PHE A 7 18.75 9.06 7.25
C PHE A 7 20.05 9.86 7.40
N LEU A 8 21.05 9.25 8.05
CA LEU A 8 22.41 9.78 8.17
C LEU A 8 23.30 9.16 7.10
N TYR A 9 23.70 9.93 6.07
CA TYR A 9 24.76 9.53 5.14
C TYR A 9 26.06 10.32 5.37
N PRO A 10 27.24 9.67 5.39
CA PRO A 10 28.52 10.37 5.39
C PRO A 10 28.92 10.79 3.96
N SER A 11 29.17 12.08 3.76
CA SER A 11 29.61 12.66 2.49
C SER A 11 31.07 12.27 2.15
N VAL A 12 31.29 11.65 0.98
CA VAL A 12 32.63 11.47 0.40
C VAL A 12 32.76 12.37 -0.83
N LYS A 13 33.73 13.28 -0.84
CA LYS A 13 34.07 14.13 -1.98
C LYS A 13 35.08 13.42 -2.89
N PHE A 14 34.76 13.25 -4.16
CA PHE A 14 35.72 12.93 -5.22
C PHE A 14 35.85 14.13 -6.17
N GLY A 15 37.10 14.57 -6.40
CA GLY A 15 37.42 15.57 -7.41
C GLY A 15 37.83 14.88 -8.72
N LEU A 16 37.30 15.34 -9.84
CA LEU A 16 37.68 14.92 -11.20
C LEU A 16 38.12 16.13 -12.02
N LEU A 17 39.30 16.03 -12.63
CA LEU A 17 39.83 16.97 -13.62
C LEU A 17 39.05 16.84 -14.95
N LEU A 18 38.58 17.96 -15.49
CA LEU A 18 37.98 18.06 -16.82
C LEU A 18 39.06 18.24 -17.90
N THR A 19 38.99 17.45 -18.97
CA THR A 19 39.46 17.84 -20.31
C THR A 19 38.27 17.85 -21.25
N ALA A 20 38.01 19.02 -21.85
CA ALA A 20 36.82 19.33 -22.62
C ALA A 20 36.94 18.87 -24.08
N TRP A 21 35.91 18.21 -24.60
CA TRP A 21 35.57 18.13 -26.01
C TRP A 21 34.10 18.50 -26.15
N PHE A 22 33.82 19.61 -26.83
CA PHE A 22 32.47 20.11 -27.08
C PHE A 22 31.88 19.42 -28.31
N THR A 23 30.98 18.47 -28.09
CA THR A 23 29.94 18.10 -29.06
C THR A 23 28.61 18.48 -28.44
N THR A 24 27.98 19.51 -28.98
CA THR A 24 26.62 19.92 -28.62
C THR A 24 25.64 18.84 -29.04
N VAL A 25 25.29 17.96 -28.11
CA VAL A 25 24.07 17.17 -28.18
C VAL A 25 22.98 18.04 -27.57
N GLU A 26 22.11 18.60 -28.40
CA GLU A 26 20.82 19.11 -27.92
C GLU A 26 20.01 17.89 -27.46
N ILE A 27 20.13 17.55 -26.18
CA ILE A 27 19.15 16.70 -25.52
C ILE A 27 17.92 17.59 -25.37
N ALA A 28 16.95 17.40 -26.26
CA ALA A 28 15.59 17.85 -26.02
C ALA A 28 15.11 17.12 -24.75
N LEU A 29 15.28 17.76 -23.60
CA LEU A 29 14.54 17.40 -22.39
C LEU A 29 13.07 17.65 -22.72
N ALA A 30 12.39 16.62 -23.19
CA ALA A 30 10.95 16.58 -23.15
C ALA A 30 10.58 16.69 -21.67
N GLN A 31 10.28 17.91 -21.21
CA GLN A 31 9.51 18.10 -20.00
C GLN A 31 8.20 17.36 -20.24
N ILE A 32 8.07 16.18 -19.67
CA ILE A 32 6.76 15.59 -19.42
C ILE A 32 6.14 16.52 -18.37
N SER A 33 5.56 17.62 -18.85
CA SER A 33 4.62 18.38 -18.06
C SER A 33 3.45 17.44 -17.84
N ASN A 34 3.44 16.73 -16.71
CA ASN A 34 2.23 16.12 -16.21
C ASN A 34 1.22 17.26 -16.03
N HIS A 35 0.37 17.43 -17.03
CA HIS A 35 -0.76 18.34 -16.97
C HIS A 35 -1.79 17.70 -16.05
N PHE A 36 -1.51 17.67 -14.75
CA PHE A 36 -2.55 17.42 -13.77
C PHE A 36 -3.48 18.62 -13.86
N GLY A 37 -4.62 18.44 -14.52
CA GLY A 37 -5.65 19.46 -14.60
C GLY A 37 -5.98 19.95 -13.20
N THR A 38 -5.88 21.26 -12.97
CA THR A 38 -6.10 21.90 -11.68
C THR A 38 -7.57 21.93 -11.23
N ASP A 39 -8.47 21.32 -12.00
CA ASP A 39 -9.89 21.27 -11.69
C ASP A 39 -10.24 19.97 -10.95
N PHE A 40 -9.79 19.86 -9.71
CA PHE A 40 -10.37 18.89 -8.78
C PHE A 40 -11.72 19.43 -8.30
N SER A 41 -12.81 18.88 -8.84
CA SER A 41 -14.16 19.13 -8.32
C SER A 41 -14.48 18.19 -7.16
N ILE A 42 -14.88 18.72 -6.01
CA ILE A 42 -15.42 17.91 -4.92
C ILE A 42 -16.67 17.20 -5.42
N ILE A 43 -16.67 15.86 -5.40
CA ILE A 43 -17.88 15.07 -5.61
C ILE A 43 -18.79 15.28 -4.41
N LYS A 44 -19.98 15.85 -4.64
CA LYS A 44 -20.94 16.10 -3.56
C LYS A 44 -21.53 14.77 -3.07
N TYR A 45 -21.69 14.65 -1.76
CA TYR A 45 -22.52 13.61 -1.16
C TYR A 45 -23.95 13.67 -1.72
N ASN A 46 -24.57 12.52 -1.95
CA ASN A 46 -25.90 12.39 -2.58
C ASN A 46 -25.99 13.03 -3.99
N ASN A 47 -24.97 12.79 -4.81
CA ASN A 47 -24.98 13.17 -6.22
C ASN A 47 -25.87 12.19 -7.01
N ALA A 48 -27.00 12.66 -7.54
CA ALA A 48 -27.92 11.85 -8.34
C ALA A 48 -27.29 11.36 -9.67
N ASP A 49 -26.26 12.06 -10.14
CA ASP A 49 -25.49 11.71 -11.33
C ASP A 49 -24.30 10.78 -10.99
N ALA A 50 -24.06 10.48 -9.71
CA ALA A 50 -23.02 9.54 -9.30
C ALA A 50 -23.47 8.09 -9.51
N ASN A 51 -22.55 7.28 -10.01
CA ASN A 51 -22.78 5.88 -10.27
C ASN A 51 -22.94 5.08 -8.95
N PRO A 52 -24.04 4.32 -8.78
CA PRO A 52 -24.33 3.60 -7.54
C PRO A 52 -23.59 2.26 -7.38
N TYR A 53 -22.77 1.83 -8.36
CA TYR A 53 -22.25 0.47 -8.38
C TYR A 53 -21.15 0.19 -7.34
N LEU A 54 -20.53 1.21 -6.73
CA LEU A 54 -19.47 1.07 -5.72
C LEU A 54 -20.01 0.55 -4.37
N GLY A 55 -20.42 -0.71 -4.36
CA GLY A 55 -20.86 -1.45 -3.18
C GLY A 55 -20.35 -2.87 -3.24
N VAL A 56 -19.36 -3.16 -2.42
CA VAL A 56 -19.05 -4.54 -2.01
C VAL A 56 -19.35 -4.67 -0.53
N GLY A 57 -19.54 -5.90 -0.04
CA GLY A 57 -19.91 -6.16 1.34
C GLY A 57 -18.90 -5.66 2.39
N LEU A 58 -19.05 -6.16 3.61
CA LEU A 58 -18.17 -5.78 4.72
C LEU A 58 -16.72 -6.23 4.45
N TRP A 59 -15.75 -5.42 4.91
CA TRP A 59 -14.30 -5.69 4.81
C TRP A 59 -13.72 -5.63 3.39
N ALA A 60 -14.06 -4.59 2.62
CA ALA A 60 -13.53 -4.35 1.29
C ALA A 60 -11.99 -4.16 1.28
N TRP A 61 -11.31 -4.80 0.31
CA TRP A 61 -9.88 -4.65 0.03
C TRP A 61 -9.68 -4.19 -1.42
N PRO A 62 -9.50 -2.88 -1.66
CA PRO A 62 -9.36 -2.34 -3.00
C PRO A 62 -7.97 -2.59 -3.59
N LEU A 63 -7.94 -2.86 -4.89
CA LEU A 63 -6.76 -3.07 -5.72
C LEU A 63 -6.93 -2.24 -7.00
N PRO A 64 -6.77 -0.90 -6.93
CA PRO A 64 -6.80 -0.07 -8.14
C PRO A 64 -5.65 -0.47 -9.05
N MET A 65 -5.92 -0.67 -10.34
CA MET A 65 -4.92 -0.97 -11.37
C MET A 65 -5.57 -0.86 -12.75
N ASP A 66 -4.77 -0.68 -13.79
CA ASP A 66 -5.18 -0.87 -15.18
C ASP A 66 -5.25 -2.40 -15.43
N PHE A 67 -6.44 -3.00 -15.31
CA PHE A 67 -6.59 -4.46 -15.29
C PHE A 67 -6.68 -5.05 -16.69
N ASP A 68 -7.31 -4.35 -17.63
CA ASP A 68 -7.46 -4.79 -19.02
C ASP A 68 -6.40 -4.22 -19.98
N GLU A 69 -5.46 -3.42 -19.45
CA GLU A 69 -4.33 -2.82 -20.18
C GLU A 69 -4.76 -1.79 -21.24
N ASP A 70 -5.88 -1.12 -21.03
CA ASP A 70 -6.39 -0.09 -21.94
C ASP A 70 -5.79 1.31 -21.67
N GLY A 71 -5.09 1.48 -20.54
CA GLY A 71 -4.40 2.70 -20.13
C GLY A 71 -5.18 3.56 -19.13
N ASP A 72 -6.40 3.18 -18.75
CA ASP A 72 -7.14 3.78 -17.65
C ASP A 72 -7.16 2.89 -16.40
N LEU A 73 -7.49 3.46 -15.23
CA LEU A 73 -7.48 2.70 -13.97
C LEU A 73 -8.85 2.09 -13.72
N ASP A 74 -8.88 0.76 -13.66
CA ASP A 74 -9.97 -0.01 -13.08
C ASP A 74 -9.88 -0.05 -11.56
N LEU A 75 -10.91 -0.67 -10.97
CA LEU A 75 -10.90 -1.03 -9.56
C LEU A 75 -11.27 -2.49 -9.38
N LEU A 76 -10.35 -3.29 -8.85
CA LEU A 76 -10.72 -4.56 -8.24
C LEU A 76 -11.00 -4.36 -6.75
N VAL A 77 -11.99 -5.06 -6.21
CA VAL A 77 -12.26 -5.06 -4.77
C VAL A 77 -12.52 -6.48 -4.28
N SER A 78 -11.73 -6.91 -3.29
CA SER A 78 -11.94 -8.19 -2.62
C SER A 78 -12.84 -8.01 -1.40
N CYS A 79 -13.92 -8.78 -1.34
CA CYS A 79 -14.82 -8.87 -0.20
C CYS A 79 -14.70 -10.29 0.39
N PRO A 80 -14.12 -10.45 1.59
CA PRO A 80 -13.97 -11.75 2.23
C PRO A 80 -15.28 -12.23 2.87
N ASP A 81 -16.21 -11.34 3.15
CA ASP A 81 -17.38 -11.64 3.97
C ASP A 81 -18.58 -12.14 3.17
N VAL A 82 -19.49 -12.81 3.86
CA VAL A 82 -20.76 -13.30 3.31
C VAL A 82 -21.85 -12.23 3.47
N PRO A 83 -22.89 -12.20 2.60
CA PRO A 83 -23.15 -13.11 1.49
C PRO A 83 -22.40 -12.77 0.19
N TYR A 84 -21.62 -11.69 0.16
CA TYR A 84 -21.01 -11.14 -1.05
C TYR A 84 -19.54 -11.54 -1.23
N ASN A 85 -19.15 -12.75 -0.83
CA ASN A 85 -17.75 -13.17 -0.94
C ASN A 85 -17.31 -13.23 -2.41
N GLY A 86 -16.30 -12.44 -2.76
CA GLY A 86 -15.78 -12.40 -4.12
C GLY A 86 -14.68 -11.37 -4.30
N LEU A 87 -13.89 -11.57 -5.35
CA LEU A 87 -13.08 -10.53 -5.96
C LEU A 87 -13.89 -9.98 -7.14
N TYR A 88 -14.15 -8.68 -7.14
CA TYR A 88 -15.01 -8.03 -8.12
C TYR A 88 -14.20 -7.01 -8.93
N LEU A 89 -14.28 -7.08 -10.25
CA LEU A 89 -13.76 -6.08 -11.17
C LEU A 89 -14.84 -5.04 -11.46
N PHE A 90 -14.48 -3.78 -11.25
CA PHE A 90 -15.21 -2.61 -11.70
C PHE A 90 -14.40 -2.00 -12.84
N GLU A 91 -14.78 -2.36 -14.07
CA GLU A 91 -14.16 -1.85 -15.29
C GLU A 91 -14.45 -0.35 -15.42
N ASN A 92 -13.44 0.46 -15.65
CA ASN A 92 -13.61 1.83 -16.09
C ASN A 92 -13.53 1.84 -17.63
N LYS A 93 -14.52 2.42 -18.32
CA LYS A 93 -14.49 2.51 -19.78
C LYS A 93 -14.08 3.91 -20.20
N GLN A 94 -13.05 4.00 -21.03
CA GLN A 94 -12.61 5.26 -21.61
C GLN A 94 -13.77 6.07 -22.23
N GLY A 95 -13.73 7.39 -21.98
CA GLY A 95 -14.59 8.37 -22.65
C GLY A 95 -15.70 8.98 -21.80
N ASP A 96 -16.05 8.37 -20.66
CA ASP A 96 -17.04 8.93 -19.75
C ASP A 96 -16.39 9.85 -18.72
N LYS A 97 -16.75 11.14 -18.76
CA LYS A 97 -16.50 12.08 -17.67
C LYS A 97 -17.82 12.30 -16.91
N PRO A 98 -17.84 12.05 -15.59
CA PRO A 98 -16.80 11.43 -14.77
C PRO A 98 -16.66 9.92 -15.06
N ALA A 99 -15.47 9.36 -14.82
CA ALA A 99 -15.15 7.93 -14.99
C ALA A 99 -16.28 7.04 -14.45
N ALA A 100 -16.94 6.30 -15.34
CA ALA A 100 -18.11 5.51 -15.00
C ALA A 100 -17.68 4.06 -14.78
N LEU A 101 -17.30 3.74 -13.54
CA LEU A 101 -17.08 2.35 -13.14
C LEU A 101 -18.32 1.52 -13.46
N MET A 102 -18.16 0.46 -14.24
CA MET A 102 -19.24 -0.40 -14.67
C MET A 102 -19.76 -1.25 -13.50
N ALA A 103 -20.91 -1.88 -13.71
CA ALA A 103 -21.43 -2.85 -12.74
C ALA A 103 -20.40 -3.98 -12.51
N PRO A 104 -20.19 -4.40 -11.25
CA PRO A 104 -19.10 -5.31 -10.93
C PRO A 104 -19.27 -6.69 -11.54
N VAL A 105 -18.17 -7.25 -12.02
CA VAL A 105 -18.08 -8.65 -12.43
C VAL A 105 -17.27 -9.42 -11.38
N ARG A 106 -17.83 -10.49 -10.82
CA ARG A 106 -17.11 -11.38 -9.91
C ARG A 106 -16.11 -12.23 -10.69
N VAL A 107 -14.82 -12.01 -10.46
CA VAL A 107 -13.73 -12.69 -11.18
C VAL A 107 -13.07 -13.81 -10.37
N ALA A 108 -13.11 -13.75 -9.03
CA ALA A 108 -12.61 -14.82 -8.16
C ALA A 108 -13.32 -14.87 -6.80
N HIS A 109 -12.86 -15.75 -5.90
CA HIS A 109 -13.26 -15.71 -4.49
C HIS A 109 -12.59 -14.52 -3.77
N GLY A 110 -13.27 -14.00 -2.75
CA GLY A 110 -12.73 -12.89 -1.95
C GLY A 110 -12.00 -13.38 -0.72
N ASP A 111 -11.01 -12.61 -0.27
CA ASP A 111 -10.21 -12.90 0.91
C ASP A 111 -9.68 -11.59 1.53
N LYS A 112 -9.12 -11.68 2.73
CA LYS A 112 -8.57 -10.55 3.49
C LYS A 112 -7.15 -10.26 3.06
N ASN A 113 -6.69 -9.05 3.41
CA ASN A 113 -5.28 -8.66 3.39
C ASN A 113 -4.63 -8.61 2.00
N PHE A 114 -5.44 -8.59 0.92
CA PHE A 114 -4.91 -8.30 -0.40
C PHE A 114 -4.34 -6.88 -0.44
N GLN A 115 -3.18 -6.71 -1.07
CA GLN A 115 -2.57 -5.41 -1.33
C GLN A 115 -2.09 -5.37 -2.78
N VAL A 116 -2.14 -4.16 -3.36
CA VAL A 116 -1.48 -3.85 -4.62
C VAL A 116 -0.30 -2.90 -4.34
N SER A 117 0.77 -3.10 -5.07
CA SER A 117 1.95 -2.24 -5.18
C SER A 117 2.34 -2.15 -6.65
N PHE A 118 3.31 -1.31 -7.00
CA PHE A 118 3.66 -1.11 -8.40
C PHE A 118 5.17 -1.09 -8.62
N LYS A 119 5.60 -1.67 -9.75
CA LYS A 119 6.94 -1.46 -10.31
C LYS A 119 6.78 -0.80 -11.68
N GLY A 120 6.92 0.52 -11.73
CA GLY A 120 6.43 1.30 -12.87
C GLY A 120 4.90 1.19 -12.95
N ASN A 121 4.37 0.77 -14.09
CA ASN A 121 2.91 0.55 -14.27
C ASN A 121 2.48 -0.90 -13.99
N GLU A 122 3.43 -1.80 -13.65
CA GLU A 122 3.09 -3.21 -13.41
C GLU A 122 2.60 -3.42 -11.97
N PRO A 123 1.36 -3.91 -11.76
CA PRO A 123 0.82 -4.21 -10.45
C PRO A 123 1.46 -5.48 -9.87
N LEU A 124 1.88 -5.37 -8.62
CA LEU A 124 2.36 -6.47 -7.79
C LEU A 124 1.30 -6.72 -6.72
N VAL A 125 0.59 -7.86 -6.83
CA VAL A 125 -0.48 -8.22 -5.90
C VAL A 125 0.02 -9.21 -4.87
N THR A 126 -0.26 -8.94 -3.60
CA THR A 126 0.13 -9.79 -2.48
C THR A 126 -1.06 -10.08 -1.57
N LYS A 127 -0.92 -11.15 -0.78
CA LYS A 127 -1.73 -11.43 0.39
C LYS A 127 -0.82 -11.99 1.47
N GLY A 128 -0.47 -11.17 2.45
CA GLY A 128 0.63 -11.51 3.36
C GLY A 128 1.93 -11.69 2.59
N ALA A 129 2.75 -12.66 2.98
CA ALA A 129 4.02 -12.98 2.32
C ALA A 129 3.89 -13.88 1.08
N VAL A 130 2.75 -13.83 0.38
CA VAL A 130 2.50 -14.52 -0.89
C VAL A 130 2.24 -13.48 -1.97
N MET A 131 2.92 -13.62 -3.10
CA MET A 131 2.68 -12.84 -4.31
C MET A 131 1.88 -13.67 -5.32
N PHE A 132 1.00 -13.00 -6.07
CA PHE A 132 0.25 -13.57 -7.17
C PHE A 132 0.92 -13.14 -8.49
N ASP A 133 1.66 -14.06 -9.09
CA ASP A 133 2.37 -13.82 -10.35
C ASP A 133 1.36 -13.83 -11.52
N ASP A 134 1.57 -12.98 -12.54
CA ASP A 134 0.70 -12.94 -13.74
C ASP A 134 -0.79 -12.73 -13.39
N PHE A 135 -1.04 -11.81 -12.44
CA PHE A 135 -2.34 -11.63 -11.79
C PHE A 135 -3.49 -11.31 -12.76
N ARG A 136 -3.25 -10.54 -13.82
CA ARG A 136 -4.29 -10.21 -14.81
C ARG A 136 -4.85 -11.45 -15.51
N ASN A 137 -3.98 -12.40 -15.86
CA ASN A 137 -4.37 -13.61 -16.59
C ASN A 137 -4.74 -14.77 -15.66
N SER A 138 -4.04 -14.88 -14.53
CA SER A 138 -4.11 -16.05 -13.64
C SER A 138 -4.87 -15.78 -12.33
N LEU A 139 -5.20 -14.52 -12.04
CA LEU A 139 -5.84 -14.09 -10.80
C LEU A 139 -5.12 -14.69 -9.57
N LEU A 140 -5.80 -15.62 -8.89
CA LEU A 140 -5.34 -16.20 -7.63
C LEU A 140 -4.60 -17.54 -7.80
N GLU A 141 -4.45 -18.04 -9.03
CA GLU A 141 -3.96 -19.40 -9.29
C GLU A 141 -2.44 -19.53 -9.21
N ARG A 142 -1.69 -18.49 -9.62
CA ARG A 142 -0.22 -18.54 -9.67
C ARG A 142 0.39 -17.84 -8.45
N GLN A 143 0.58 -18.62 -7.40
CA GLN A 143 1.08 -18.12 -6.11
C GLN A 143 2.55 -18.45 -5.89
N ARG A 144 3.28 -17.52 -5.29
CA ARG A 144 4.67 -17.71 -4.89
C ARG A 144 4.91 -17.11 -3.52
N GLN A 145 5.51 -17.89 -2.62
CA GLN A 145 5.98 -17.38 -1.34
C GLN A 145 7.14 -16.42 -1.58
N ILE A 146 7.05 -15.20 -1.03
CA ILE A 146 8.09 -14.16 -1.18
C ILE A 146 8.93 -14.00 0.09
N PHE A 147 8.42 -14.38 1.25
CA PHE A 147 9.15 -14.28 2.52
C PHE A 147 8.66 -15.30 3.55
N ALA A 148 9.50 -15.72 4.49
CA ALA A 148 9.10 -16.60 5.60
C ALA A 148 8.36 -15.81 6.70
N ALA A 149 7.05 -15.61 6.52
CA ALA A 149 6.20 -14.78 7.39
C ALA A 149 6.28 -15.17 8.88
N ASP A 150 6.42 -16.46 9.19
CA ASP A 150 6.50 -16.97 10.57
C ASP A 150 7.60 -16.30 11.39
N SER A 151 8.72 -15.94 10.77
CA SER A 151 9.83 -15.23 11.45
C SER A 151 9.43 -13.85 11.99
N LEU A 152 8.35 -13.30 11.45
CA LEU A 152 7.78 -12.02 11.82
C LEU A 152 6.49 -12.19 12.63
N GLU A 153 5.56 -13.01 12.16
CA GLU A 153 4.23 -13.18 12.78
C GLU A 153 4.30 -13.76 14.19
N GLN A 154 5.32 -14.56 14.53
CA GLN A 154 5.54 -15.08 15.89
C GLN A 154 5.91 -14.00 16.92
N GLN A 155 6.25 -12.79 16.48
CA GLN A 155 6.53 -11.66 17.38
C GLN A 155 5.25 -10.97 17.88
N HIS A 156 4.09 -11.38 17.38
CA HIS A 156 2.79 -10.84 17.74
C HIS A 156 1.96 -11.88 18.50
N GLN A 157 1.13 -11.42 19.43
CA GLN A 157 0.24 -12.32 20.17
C GLN A 157 -1.01 -12.66 19.36
N LYS A 158 -1.62 -11.68 18.68
CA LYS A 158 -2.85 -11.88 17.92
C LYS A 158 -2.96 -10.90 16.74
N ILE A 159 -2.66 -11.40 15.54
CA ILE A 159 -2.77 -10.62 14.29
C ILE A 159 -4.17 -10.80 13.70
N ARG A 160 -4.76 -9.71 13.21
CA ARG A 160 -6.00 -9.70 12.43
C ARG A 160 -5.81 -9.12 11.03
N PHE A 161 -4.99 -8.08 10.90
CA PHE A 161 -4.64 -7.44 9.65
C PHE A 161 -3.14 -7.52 9.40
N LYS A 162 -2.77 -7.97 8.19
CA LYS A 162 -1.38 -8.07 7.76
C LYS A 162 -1.22 -7.67 6.31
N GLN A 163 -0.74 -6.46 6.07
CA GLN A 163 -0.68 -5.82 4.77
C GLN A 163 0.76 -5.76 4.31
N TRP A 164 1.08 -6.40 3.20
CA TRP A 164 2.44 -6.51 2.68
C TRP A 164 2.51 -5.78 1.34
N LYS A 165 3.38 -4.79 1.21
CA LYS A 165 3.53 -3.98 0.00
C LYS A 165 4.96 -4.05 -0.50
N PHE A 166 5.13 -4.00 -1.81
CA PHE A 166 6.42 -3.80 -2.43
C PHE A 166 6.70 -2.31 -2.62
N LEU A 167 7.95 -1.91 -2.41
CA LEU A 167 8.48 -0.59 -2.73
C LEU A 167 10.01 -0.67 -2.83
N ASP A 168 10.63 0.30 -3.50
CA ASP A 168 12.08 0.52 -3.44
C ASP A 168 12.34 1.47 -2.27
N TYR A 169 12.72 0.93 -1.10
CA TYR A 169 12.75 1.69 0.15
C TYR A 169 13.99 2.58 0.25
N GLU A 170 15.14 2.10 -0.21
CA GLU A 170 16.41 2.84 -0.23
C GLU A 170 16.75 3.52 -1.55
N GLY A 171 15.93 3.33 -2.59
CA GLY A 171 16.16 3.92 -3.92
C GLY A 171 17.29 3.23 -4.70
N ASP A 172 17.53 1.93 -4.47
CA ASP A 172 18.60 1.19 -5.13
C ASP A 172 18.14 0.44 -6.40
N GLY A 173 16.85 0.53 -6.73
CA GLY A 173 16.21 -0.02 -7.92
C GLY A 173 15.74 -1.47 -7.77
N ASP A 174 16.00 -2.09 -6.62
CA ASP A 174 15.41 -3.37 -6.26
C ASP A 174 14.15 -3.18 -5.39
N MET A 175 13.31 -4.22 -5.29
CA MET A 175 12.03 -4.10 -4.55
C MET A 175 12.16 -4.77 -3.19
N ASP A 176 11.94 -3.97 -2.15
CA ASP A 176 11.78 -4.38 -0.77
C ASP A 176 10.33 -4.74 -0.46
N LEU A 177 10.12 -5.19 0.78
CA LEU A 177 8.80 -5.39 1.35
C LEU A 177 8.63 -4.55 2.62
N VAL A 178 7.48 -3.90 2.72
CA VAL A 178 6.97 -3.35 3.97
C VAL A 178 5.79 -4.18 4.42
N ALA A 179 5.85 -4.67 5.65
CA ALA A 179 4.78 -5.43 6.28
C ALA A 179 4.18 -4.63 7.45
N GLY A 180 2.92 -4.20 7.30
CA GLY A 180 2.12 -3.59 8.36
C GLY A 180 1.25 -4.64 9.03
N MET A 181 1.34 -4.78 10.36
CA MET A 181 0.59 -5.77 11.14
C MET A 181 0.04 -5.16 12.42
N ASP A 182 -1.22 -5.47 12.73
CA ASP A 182 -1.76 -5.18 14.05
C ASP A 182 -1.39 -6.26 15.09
N ASP A 183 -1.48 -5.89 16.36
CA ASP A 183 -1.47 -6.85 17.47
C ASP A 183 -2.62 -6.55 18.43
N TRP A 184 -3.51 -7.51 18.57
CA TRP A 184 -4.68 -7.49 19.44
C TRP A 184 -4.41 -8.16 20.80
N GLY A 185 -3.16 -8.57 21.10
CA GLY A 185 -2.82 -9.25 22.36
C GLY A 185 -3.28 -8.48 23.59
N ASP A 186 -2.79 -7.25 23.73
CA ASP A 186 -3.08 -6.39 24.87
C ASP A 186 -4.52 -5.87 24.87
N TYR A 187 -5.05 -5.50 23.69
CA TYR A 187 -6.41 -4.99 23.54
C TYR A 187 -7.50 -6.05 23.76
N GLY A 188 -7.28 -7.28 23.30
CA GLY A 188 -8.25 -8.36 23.36
C GLY A 188 -9.44 -8.17 22.42
N TRP A 189 -10.53 -7.59 22.94
CA TRP A 189 -11.81 -7.37 22.24
C TRP A 189 -12.64 -6.23 22.86
N ASP A 190 -13.69 -5.80 22.18
CA ASP A 190 -14.52 -4.62 22.50
C ASP A 190 -15.35 -4.71 23.80
N ASN A 191 -15.25 -5.81 24.54
CA ASN A 191 -16.04 -6.09 25.74
C ASN A 191 -15.22 -6.08 27.04
N ALA A 192 -14.03 -5.48 27.05
CA ALA A 192 -13.14 -5.46 28.21
C ALA A 192 -13.44 -4.30 29.17
N TYR A 193 -14.63 -4.30 29.76
CA TYR A 193 -15.04 -3.32 30.76
C TYR A 193 -15.39 -3.99 32.10
N ASP A 194 -15.01 -3.37 33.21
CA ASP A 194 -15.42 -3.81 34.55
C ASP A 194 -16.88 -3.44 34.87
N SER A 195 -17.35 -3.80 36.07
CA SER A 195 -18.72 -3.50 36.51
C SER A 195 -19.02 -2.01 36.67
N GLU A 196 -17.99 -1.16 36.73
CA GLU A 196 -18.11 0.30 36.82
C GLU A 196 -18.00 0.96 35.44
N GLY A 197 -17.72 0.19 34.39
CA GLY A 197 -17.58 0.67 33.02
C GLY A 197 -16.17 1.16 32.66
N ASN A 198 -15.15 0.82 33.45
CA ASN A 198 -13.75 1.15 33.12
C ASN A 198 -13.15 0.09 32.20
N TRP A 199 -12.41 0.54 31.18
CA TRP A 199 -11.63 -0.37 30.31
C TRP A 199 -10.55 -1.09 31.12
N THR A 200 -10.44 -2.41 30.95
CA THR A 200 -9.55 -3.26 31.76
C THR A 200 -8.34 -3.82 31.00
N ASN A 201 -8.32 -3.70 29.68
CA ASN A 201 -7.26 -4.25 28.83
C ASN A 201 -6.20 -3.19 28.47
N GLY A 202 -5.14 -3.61 27.78
CA GLY A 202 -4.15 -2.69 27.22
C GLY A 202 -4.61 -2.01 25.93
N PRO A 203 -3.76 -1.17 25.31
CA PRO A 203 -4.05 -0.56 24.02
C PRO A 203 -3.96 -1.59 22.88
N GLN A 204 -4.42 -1.20 21.70
CA GLN A 204 -4.13 -1.92 20.46
C GLN A 204 -2.81 -1.43 19.87
N HIS A 205 -2.07 -2.33 19.23
CA HIS A 205 -0.78 -2.03 18.62
C HIS A 205 -0.78 -2.27 17.12
N GLY A 206 0.14 -1.60 16.43
CA GLY A 206 0.21 -1.56 14.97
C GLY A 206 1.63 -1.26 14.51
N PHE A 207 2.37 -2.30 14.15
CA PHE A 207 3.78 -2.19 13.79
C PHE A 207 4.01 -2.31 12.29
N ILE A 208 5.06 -1.64 11.83
CA ILE A 208 5.49 -1.66 10.44
C ILE A 208 6.91 -2.18 10.40
N TYR A 209 7.16 -3.14 9.52
CA TYR A 209 8.45 -3.80 9.39
C TYR A 209 9.01 -3.61 7.99
N LEU A 210 10.31 -3.35 7.92
CA LEU A 210 11.07 -3.38 6.68
C LEU A 210 11.69 -4.76 6.51
N ILE A 211 11.50 -5.33 5.32
CA ILE A 211 12.15 -6.54 4.84
C ILE A 211 12.93 -6.12 3.60
N GLU A 212 14.21 -5.87 3.81
CA GLU A 212 15.12 -5.30 2.81
C GLU A 212 15.62 -6.40 1.88
N ASN A 213 15.60 -6.12 0.59
CA ASN A 213 16.17 -6.99 -0.41
C ASN A 213 17.65 -6.67 -0.58
N LYS A 214 18.50 -7.64 -0.25
CA LYS A 214 19.96 -7.50 -0.42
C LYS A 214 20.44 -8.43 -1.50
N LYS A 215 20.56 -7.89 -2.72
CA LYS A 215 21.05 -8.62 -3.91
C LYS A 215 20.17 -9.83 -4.24
N GLY A 216 18.86 -9.62 -4.25
CA GLY A 216 17.85 -10.65 -4.55
C GLY A 216 17.46 -11.53 -3.36
N ALA A 217 17.88 -11.16 -2.14
CA ALA A 217 17.59 -11.93 -0.93
C ALA A 217 16.95 -11.04 0.14
N LEU A 218 15.64 -11.21 0.31
CA LEU A 218 14.81 -10.52 1.29
C LEU A 218 15.18 -10.94 2.73
N ARG A 219 15.43 -9.96 3.59
CA ARG A 219 15.82 -10.14 4.99
C ARG A 219 15.08 -9.14 5.87
N LEU A 220 14.58 -9.60 7.02
CA LEU A 220 13.95 -8.71 8.00
C LEU A 220 15.00 -7.73 8.55
N SER A 221 14.82 -6.44 8.28
CA SER A 221 15.66 -5.36 8.82
C SER A 221 15.12 -4.84 10.16
N GLY A 222 13.83 -5.03 10.43
CA GLY A 222 13.19 -4.76 11.71
C GLY A 222 12.03 -3.77 11.62
N LYS A 223 11.60 -3.22 12.77
CA LYS A 223 10.54 -2.21 12.82
C LYS A 223 11.02 -0.89 12.22
N ILE A 224 10.22 -0.29 11.33
CA ILE A 224 10.43 1.08 10.85
C ILE A 224 10.27 2.05 12.02
N LYS A 225 11.11 3.08 12.05
CA LYS A 225 11.15 4.06 13.14
C LYS A 225 10.84 5.46 12.64
N ALA A 226 10.14 6.23 13.47
CA ALA A 226 9.95 7.67 13.32
C ALA A 226 10.30 8.37 14.64
N GLY A 227 11.12 9.43 14.60
CA GLY A 227 11.60 10.10 15.82
C GLY A 227 12.37 9.16 16.77
N GLY A 228 13.13 8.21 16.22
CA GLY A 228 13.96 7.26 16.97
C GLY A 228 13.21 6.11 17.65
N LYS A 229 11.87 6.04 17.54
CA LYS A 229 11.04 4.96 18.09
C LYS A 229 10.38 4.17 16.98
N ALA A 230 10.11 2.89 17.23
CA ALA A 230 9.30 2.10 16.31
C ALA A 230 7.94 2.78 16.10
N ILE A 231 7.46 2.78 14.85
CA ILE A 231 6.10 3.20 14.57
C ILE A 231 5.16 2.18 15.21
N ASP A 232 4.29 2.67 16.07
CA ASP A 232 3.27 1.93 16.79
C ASP A 232 1.98 2.74 16.76
N VAL A 233 1.07 2.38 15.87
CA VAL A 233 -0.24 3.02 15.73
C VAL A 233 -1.31 2.16 16.40
N TYR A 234 -2.44 2.74 16.73
CA TYR A 234 -3.52 1.99 17.36
C TYR A 234 -4.25 1.10 16.33
N GLY A 235 -3.83 -0.16 16.19
CA GLY A 235 -4.45 -1.15 15.30
C GLY A 235 -3.80 -1.28 13.92
N ALA A 236 -4.61 -1.48 12.87
CA ALA A 236 -4.10 -1.83 11.54
C ALA A 236 -3.35 -0.66 10.89
N PRO A 237 -2.02 -0.75 10.69
CA PRO A 237 -1.24 0.42 10.27
C PRO A 237 -1.50 0.87 8.83
N SER A 238 -1.89 -0.02 7.92
CA SER A 238 -2.17 0.32 6.51
C SER A 238 -1.13 1.27 5.89
N PRO A 239 0.17 0.93 5.95
CA PRO A 239 1.23 1.86 5.60
C PRO A 239 1.18 2.20 4.10
N ASN A 240 1.25 3.49 3.79
CA ASN A 240 1.44 4.00 2.43
C ASN A 240 2.72 4.83 2.43
N LEU A 241 3.66 4.46 1.56
CA LEU A 241 4.94 5.13 1.43
C LEU A 241 5.07 5.75 0.05
N ALA A 242 5.47 7.01 0.00
CA ALA A 242 5.78 7.78 -1.20
C ALA A 242 6.54 9.04 -0.77
N ASP A 243 7.24 9.67 -1.70
CA ASP A 243 7.76 11.03 -1.53
C ASP A 243 6.58 12.02 -1.66
N PHE A 244 5.82 12.22 -0.58
CA PHE A 244 4.58 12.99 -0.62
C PHE A 244 4.85 14.50 -0.65
N ASP A 245 5.99 14.96 -0.14
CA ASP A 245 6.38 16.37 -0.15
C ASP A 245 7.41 16.75 -1.24
N ASN A 246 7.85 15.77 -2.04
CA ASN A 246 8.82 15.90 -3.15
C ASN A 246 10.21 16.36 -2.69
N ASP A 247 10.67 15.94 -1.52
CA ASP A 247 12.00 16.26 -1.01
C ASP A 247 13.07 15.20 -1.33
N GLY A 248 12.67 14.08 -1.95
CA GLY A 248 13.53 13.01 -2.42
C GLY A 248 13.74 11.87 -1.44
N ASP A 249 13.09 11.89 -0.27
CA ASP A 249 12.96 10.72 0.61
C ASP A 249 11.53 10.18 0.66
N LEU A 250 11.35 8.97 1.19
CA LEU A 250 10.01 8.39 1.36
C LEU A 250 9.40 8.88 2.66
N ASP A 251 8.23 9.51 2.58
CA ASP A 251 7.35 9.66 3.73
C ASP A 251 6.47 8.43 3.92
N ILE A 252 5.88 8.34 5.11
CA ILE A 252 4.90 7.30 5.45
C ILE A 252 3.63 7.91 6.04
N ILE A 253 2.48 7.44 5.55
CA ILE A 253 1.15 7.72 6.11
C ILE A 253 0.53 6.41 6.56
N CYS A 254 0.04 6.38 7.80
CA CYS A 254 -0.61 5.21 8.38
C CYS A 254 -2.06 5.50 8.76
N GLY A 255 -2.87 4.46 8.67
CA GLY A 255 -4.19 4.43 9.29
C GLY A 255 -4.12 4.08 10.77
N GLU A 256 -5.20 4.37 11.49
CA GLU A 256 -5.39 4.01 12.88
C GLU A 256 -6.86 3.60 13.11
N PHE A 257 -7.10 2.61 13.96
CA PHE A 257 -8.43 2.07 14.28
C PHE A 257 -9.38 3.11 14.91
N MET A 258 -8.85 4.21 15.43
CA MET A 258 -9.61 5.33 15.99
C MET A 258 -10.05 6.39 14.94
N ASP A 259 -10.15 6.00 13.67
CA ASP A 259 -10.54 6.86 12.53
C ASP A 259 -9.64 8.11 12.37
N LYS A 260 -8.33 7.95 12.54
CA LYS A 260 -7.33 9.01 12.36
C LYS A 260 -6.28 8.62 11.32
N LEU A 261 -5.63 9.63 10.74
CA LEU A 261 -4.41 9.51 9.96
C LEU A 261 -3.23 10.07 10.76
N THR A 262 -2.21 9.25 10.95
CA THR A 262 -1.00 9.63 11.70
C THR A 262 0.14 9.92 10.76
#